data_AF-A0A0S9Q248-F1
#
_entry.id   AF-A0A0S9Q248-F1
#
_cell.length_a   1.000
_cell.length_b   1.000
_cell.length_c   1.000
_cell.angle_alpha   90.00
_cell.angle_beta   90.00
_cell.angle_gamma   90.00
#
_symmetry.space_group_name_H-M   'P 1'
#
loop_
_entity.id
_entity.type
_entity.pdbx_description
1 polymer ?
#
loop_
_entity_poly.entity_id
_entity_poly.type
_entity_poly.pdbx_seq_one_letter_code
_entity_poly.pdbx_strand_id
1 'polypeptide(L)'
;MKRQGSTAHQLIQRISADVLPKVRGRLLAIPMGDSVVEKTITAKDADVRTSLRTRDPQEAKARQAVAVAYPEGVWRSVREGPKRLTHKETVALAGEAYRTLVVACRRFRRHPVWVS
;
A
#
# COMPACT_ATOMS: atom_id res chain seq x y z
N MET A 1 0.50 -20.40 16.18
CA MET A 1 0.85 -19.95 17.54
C MET A 1 0.55 -18.44 17.65
N LYS A 2 -0.53 -18.06 18.36
CA LYS A 2 -0.97 -16.66 18.55
C LYS A 2 -0.31 -16.18 19.85
N ARG A 3 0.52 -15.11 19.82
CA ARG A 3 1.09 -14.53 21.06
C ARG A 3 -0.07 -14.09 21.97
N GLN A 4 -0.10 -14.59 23.21
CA GLN A 4 -0.95 -14.07 24.28
C GLN A 4 -0.66 -12.57 24.44
N GLY A 5 -1.68 -11.72 24.25
CA GLY A 5 -1.59 -10.26 24.40
C GLY A 5 -1.80 -9.42 23.11
N SER A 6 -1.97 -10.03 21.94
CA SER A 6 -2.32 -9.27 20.72
C SER A 6 -3.84 -9.02 20.64
N THR A 7 -4.28 -7.90 21.21
CA THR A 7 -5.65 -7.35 21.13
C THR A 7 -5.91 -6.50 19.88
N ALA A 8 -4.95 -6.41 18.96
CA ALA A 8 -5.10 -5.59 17.77
C ALA A 8 -6.11 -6.20 16.79
N HIS A 9 -7.00 -5.36 16.26
CA HIS A 9 -7.94 -5.75 15.22
C HIS A 9 -7.19 -6.24 13.97
N GLN A 10 -7.73 -7.26 13.29
CA GLN A 10 -7.12 -7.86 12.11
C GLN A 10 -7.91 -7.55 10.85
N LEU A 11 -7.20 -7.22 9.78
CA LEU A 11 -7.70 -7.25 8.42
C LEU A 11 -7.64 -8.71 7.93
N ILE A 12 -8.76 -9.21 7.43
CA ILE A 12 -8.86 -10.47 6.70
C ILE A 12 -9.59 -10.15 5.41
N GLN A 13 -8.86 -10.07 4.29
CA GLN A 13 -9.44 -9.85 2.97
C GLN A 13 -9.15 -11.05 2.07
N ARG A 14 -10.20 -11.63 1.48
CA ARG A 14 -10.04 -12.76 0.56
C ARG A 14 -9.33 -12.33 -0.72
N ILE A 15 -8.41 -13.16 -1.19
CA ILE A 15 -7.82 -13.02 -2.53
C ILE A 15 -8.74 -13.77 -3.51
N SER A 16 -9.17 -13.09 -4.56
CA SER A 16 -10.02 -13.73 -5.57
C SER A 16 -9.20 -14.77 -6.37
N ALA A 17 -9.80 -15.94 -6.63
CA ALA A 17 -9.08 -17.09 -7.20
C ALA A 17 -8.55 -16.82 -8.63
N ASP A 18 -9.22 -15.95 -9.38
CA ASP A 18 -8.83 -15.49 -10.72
C ASP A 18 -7.58 -14.59 -10.73
N VAL A 19 -7.35 -13.83 -9.65
CA VAL A 19 -6.18 -12.93 -9.54
C VAL A 19 -5.00 -13.59 -8.85
N LEU A 20 -5.24 -14.60 -8.00
CA LEU A 20 -4.22 -15.34 -7.26
C LEU A 20 -3.03 -15.83 -8.12
N PRO A 21 -3.24 -16.45 -9.31
CA PRO A 21 -2.11 -16.85 -10.15
C PRO A 21 -1.27 -15.67 -10.68
N LYS A 22 -1.87 -14.48 -10.85
CA LYS A 22 -1.20 -13.28 -11.38
C LYS A 22 -0.44 -12.47 -10.32
N VAL A 23 -0.88 -12.58 -9.06
CA VAL A 23 -0.36 -11.77 -7.94
C VAL A 23 0.57 -12.56 -6.99
N ARG A 24 0.67 -13.87 -7.19
CA ARG A 24 1.64 -14.72 -6.47
C ARG A 24 3.06 -14.17 -6.60
N GLY A 25 3.76 -14.05 -5.47
CA GLY A 25 5.12 -13.54 -5.41
C GLY A 25 5.22 -12.01 -5.41
N ARG A 26 4.10 -11.28 -5.52
CA ARG A 26 4.11 -9.82 -5.39
C ARG A 26 4.05 -9.38 -3.92
N LEU A 27 4.69 -8.26 -3.65
CA LEU A 27 4.63 -7.54 -2.38
C LEU A 27 3.47 -6.55 -2.43
N LEU A 28 2.52 -6.67 -1.49
CA LEU A 28 1.51 -5.65 -1.27
C LEU A 28 1.97 -4.69 -0.18
N ALA A 29 1.88 -3.38 -0.45
CA ALA A 29 2.18 -2.31 0.48
C ALA A 29 0.87 -1.75 1.02
N ILE A 30 0.30 -2.38 2.05
CA ILE A 30 -1.04 -2.05 2.54
C ILE A 30 -0.94 -0.85 3.50
N PRO A 31 -1.62 0.28 3.20
CA PRO A 31 -1.61 1.45 4.06
C PRO A 31 -2.45 1.21 5.33
N MET A 32 -1.86 1.51 6.48
CA MET A 32 -2.44 1.38 7.82
C MET A 32 -2.22 2.70 8.57
N GLY A 33 -3.01 3.72 8.22
CA GLY A 33 -2.81 5.09 8.71
C GLY A 33 -1.45 5.63 8.28
N ASP A 34 -0.61 5.99 9.25
CA ASP A 34 0.72 6.56 9.00
C ASP A 34 1.80 5.53 8.67
N SER A 35 1.46 4.24 8.64
CA SER A 35 2.40 3.15 8.38
C SER A 35 1.97 2.28 7.21
N VAL A 36 2.94 1.74 6.48
CA VAL A 36 2.71 0.77 5.42
C VAL A 36 3.13 -0.60 5.93
N VAL A 37 2.25 -1.59 5.77
CA VAL A 37 2.54 -2.99 6.09
C VAL A 37 2.80 -3.73 4.80
N GLU A 38 4.02 -4.23 4.66
CA GLU A 38 4.41 -5.07 3.54
C GLU A 38 3.96 -6.51 3.78
N LYS A 39 3.26 -7.07 2.79
CA LYS A 39 2.81 -8.46 2.81
C LYS A 39 3.09 -9.10 1.45
N THR A 40 3.98 -10.08 1.44
CA THR A 40 4.19 -10.94 0.27
C THR A 40 3.05 -11.93 0.14
N ILE A 41 2.46 -12.01 -1.06
CA ILE A 41 1.43 -13.01 -1.36
C ILE A 41 2.11 -14.30 -1.79
N THR A 42 1.91 -15.35 -1.02
CA THR A 42 2.33 -16.71 -1.37
C THR A 42 1.16 -17.48 -1.98
N ALA A 43 1.44 -18.56 -2.71
CA ALA A 43 0.38 -19.40 -3.29
C ALA A 43 -0.49 -20.14 -2.26
N LYS A 44 -0.04 -20.19 -1.00
CA LYS A 44 -0.81 -20.79 0.09
C LYS A 44 -1.77 -19.79 0.73
N ASP A 45 -1.62 -18.50 0.44
CA ASP A 45 -2.46 -17.46 1.03
C ASP A 45 -3.81 -17.40 0.29
N ALA A 46 -4.87 -17.83 0.96
CA ALA A 46 -6.25 -17.61 0.51
C ALA A 46 -6.79 -16.22 0.92
N ASP A 47 -6.22 -15.65 1.99
CA ASP A 47 -6.57 -14.37 2.58
C ASP A 47 -5.33 -13.51 2.86
N VAL A 48 -5.44 -12.21 2.59
CA VAL A 48 -4.50 -11.20 3.06
C VAL A 48 -4.82 -10.93 4.52
N ARG A 49 -4.03 -11.55 5.41
CA ARG A 49 -4.13 -11.32 6.86
C ARG A 49 -3.04 -10.39 7.35
N THR A 50 -3.45 -9.24 7.88
CA THR A 50 -2.54 -8.27 8.51
C THR A 50 -3.20 -7.64 9.74
N SER A 51 -2.39 -7.15 10.68
CA SER A 51 -2.88 -6.44 11.87
C SER A 51 -3.13 -4.97 11.52
N LEU A 52 -4.26 -4.41 11.97
CA LEU A 52 -4.58 -2.98 11.85
C LEU A 52 -3.77 -2.10 12.83
N ARG A 53 -3.00 -2.74 13.72
CA ARG A 53 -2.11 -2.08 14.70
C ARG A 53 -2.80 -1.05 15.59
N THR A 54 -4.12 -1.18 15.79
CA THR A 54 -4.88 -0.36 16.73
C THR A 54 -5.78 -1.23 17.60
N ARG A 55 -6.05 -0.74 18.80
CA ARG A 55 -6.98 -1.30 19.79
C ARG A 55 -8.26 -0.48 19.92
N ASP A 56 -8.29 0.73 19.37
CA ASP A 56 -9.48 1.58 19.36
C ASP A 56 -10.44 1.06 18.27
N PRO A 57 -11.68 0.68 18.60
CA PRO A 57 -12.67 0.21 17.63
C PRO A 57 -13.02 1.25 16.55
N GLN A 58 -13.05 2.54 16.88
CA GLN A 58 -13.38 3.59 15.90
C GLN A 58 -12.25 3.76 14.88
N GLU A 59 -11.03 3.87 15.39
CA GLU A 59 -9.84 3.93 14.55
C GLU A 59 -9.65 2.64 13.74
N ALA A 60 -9.96 1.47 14.32
CA ALA A 60 -9.93 0.20 13.62
C ALA A 60 -10.90 0.19 12.43
N LYS A 61 -12.12 0.71 12.59
CA LYS A 61 -13.11 0.78 11.50
C LYS A 61 -12.64 1.69 10.37
N ALA A 62 -12.06 2.85 10.69
CA ALA A 62 -11.51 3.76 9.70
C ALA A 62 -10.32 3.13 8.94
N ARG A 63 -9.36 2.54 9.66
CA ARG A 63 -8.21 1.85 9.06
C ARG A 63 -8.63 0.62 8.25
N GLN A 64 -9.61 -0.13 8.72
CA GLN A 64 -10.15 -1.28 8.01
C GLN A 64 -10.75 -0.85 6.65
N ALA A 65 -11.51 0.24 6.60
CA ALA A 65 -12.10 0.72 5.35
C ALA A 65 -11.02 1.05 4.30
N VAL A 66 -9.97 1.75 4.71
CA VAL A 66 -8.83 2.08 3.83
C VAL A 66 -8.05 0.82 3.41
N ALA A 67 -7.77 -0.05 4.38
CA ALA A 67 -6.96 -1.24 4.16
C ALA A 67 -7.68 -2.34 3.36
N VAL A 68 -9.02 -2.36 3.34
CA VAL A 68 -9.83 -3.22 2.45
C VAL A 68 -9.87 -2.67 1.03
N ALA A 69 -10.02 -1.35 0.88
CA ALA A 69 -10.10 -0.70 -0.43
C ALA A 69 -8.81 -0.88 -1.25
N TYR A 70 -7.64 -0.92 -0.59
CA TYR A 70 -6.36 -1.06 -1.27
C TYR A 70 -6.21 -2.40 -2.05
N PRO A 71 -6.33 -3.59 -1.41
CA PRO A 71 -6.29 -4.87 -2.14
C PRO A 71 -7.36 -4.94 -3.24
N GLU A 72 -8.57 -4.42 -3.01
CA GLU A 72 -9.63 -4.40 -4.03
C GLU A 72 -9.23 -3.61 -5.28
N GLY A 73 -8.61 -2.44 -5.10
CA GLY A 73 -8.03 -1.67 -6.19
C GLY A 73 -6.96 -2.46 -6.94
N VAL A 74 -6.05 -3.13 -6.22
CA VAL A 74 -5.01 -3.96 -6.82
C VAL A 74 -5.62 -5.12 -7.63
N TRP A 75 -6.62 -5.82 -7.11
CA TRP A 75 -7.30 -6.90 -7.84
C TRP A 75 -7.98 -6.40 -9.11
N ARG A 76 -8.58 -5.20 -9.05
CA ARG A 76 -9.18 -4.55 -10.23
C ARG A 76 -8.12 -4.24 -11.28
N SER A 77 -7.02 -3.60 -10.89
CA SER A 77 -5.92 -3.28 -11.82
C SER A 77 -5.28 -4.54 -12.43
N VAL A 78 -5.19 -5.63 -11.68
CA VAL A 78 -4.68 -6.92 -12.20
C VAL A 78 -5.65 -7.55 -13.21
N ARG A 79 -6.96 -7.34 -13.05
CA ARG A 79 -7.97 -7.78 -14.01
C ARG A 79 -7.97 -6.94 -15.28
N GLU A 80 -7.94 -5.63 -15.14
CA GLU A 80 -7.89 -4.68 -16.26
C GLU A 80 -6.56 -4.77 -17.03
N GLY A 81 -5.50 -5.22 -16.36
CA GLY A 81 -4.18 -5.34 -16.94
C GLY A 81 -3.47 -3.99 -17.05
N PRO A 82 -2.21 -3.98 -17.54
CA PRO A 82 -1.45 -2.75 -17.68
C PRO A 82 -2.08 -1.85 -18.75
N LYS A 83 -2.58 -0.68 -18.32
CA LYS A 83 -3.01 0.37 -19.25
C LYS A 83 -1.78 0.95 -19.95
N ARG A 84 -1.80 0.98 -21.29
CA ARG A 84 -0.76 1.68 -22.05
C ARG A 84 -0.95 3.19 -21.88
N LEU A 85 0.11 3.86 -21.46
CA LEU A 85 0.15 5.32 -21.41
C LEU A 85 0.46 5.85 -22.82
N THR A 86 -0.30 6.85 -23.24
CA THR A 86 0.01 7.65 -24.43
C THR A 86 1.25 8.50 -24.16
N HIS A 87 1.91 8.97 -25.23
CA HIS A 87 3.06 9.86 -25.09
C HIS A 87 2.74 11.11 -24.23
N LYS A 88 1.55 11.68 -24.41
CA LYS A 88 1.08 12.84 -23.65
C LYS A 88 0.93 12.53 -22.15
N GLU A 89 0.36 11.38 -21.79
CA GLU A 89 0.23 10.95 -20.39
C GLU A 89 1.60 10.69 -19.76
N THR A 90 2.54 10.07 -20.50
CA THR A 90 3.91 9.84 -20.04
C THR A 90 4.64 11.17 -19.76
N VAL A 91 4.54 12.14 -20.67
CA VAL A 91 5.16 13.47 -20.51
C VAL A 91 4.54 14.23 -19.33
N ALA A 92 3.22 14.16 -19.16
CA ALA A 92 2.53 14.78 -18.03
C ALA A 92 3.02 14.21 -16.69
N LEU A 93 3.09 12.89 -16.56
CA LEU A 93 3.58 12.21 -15.36
C LEU A 93 5.03 12.56 -15.06
N ALA A 94 5.89 12.61 -16.08
CA ALA A 94 7.29 13.03 -15.91
C ALA A 94 7.39 14.48 -15.39
N GLY A 95 6.54 15.38 -15.89
CA GLY A 95 6.47 16.76 -15.41
C GLY A 95 6.02 16.89 -13.96
N GLU A 96 5.10 16.05 -13.49
CA GLU A 96 4.69 15.99 -12.06
C GLU A 96 5.81 15.47 -11.17
N ALA A 97 6.48 14.39 -11.58
CA ALA A 97 7.63 13.84 -10.86
C ALA A 97 8.77 14.87 -10.76
N TYR A 98 9.08 15.56 -11.86
CA TYR A 98 10.10 16.61 -11.89
C TYR A 98 9.76 17.77 -10.95
N ARG A 99 8.51 18.27 -10.97
CA ARG A 99 8.06 19.34 -10.07
C ARG A 99 8.20 18.95 -8.60
N THR A 100 7.81 17.73 -8.26
CA THR A 100 7.92 17.20 -6.90
C THR A 100 9.38 17.12 -6.45
N LEU A 101 10.27 16.63 -7.32
CA LEU A 101 11.71 16.56 -7.07
C LEU A 101 12.33 17.95 -6.86
N VAL A 102 11.97 18.92 -7.68
CA VAL A 102 12.45 20.31 -7.55
C VAL A 102 12.00 20.92 -6.23
N VAL A 103 10.74 20.71 -5.83
CA VAL A 103 10.22 21.19 -4.53
C VAL A 103 10.98 20.54 -3.37
N ALA A 104 11.17 19.22 -3.40
CA ALA A 104 11.92 18.49 -2.37
C ALA A 104 13.37 18.99 -2.26
N CYS A 105 14.06 19.16 -3.40
CA CYS A 105 15.43 19.67 -3.44
C CYS A 105 15.53 21.11 -2.89
N ARG A 106 14.59 21.98 -3.23
CA ARG A 106 14.51 23.35 -2.70
C ARG A 106 14.29 23.38 -1.18
N ARG A 107 13.52 22.44 -0.63
CA ARG A 107 13.31 22.30 0.82
C ARG A 107 14.59 21.86 1.53
N PHE A 108 15.34 20.94 0.93
CA PHE A 108 16.62 20.45 1.49
C PHE A 108 17.70 21.55 1.54
N ARG A 109 17.77 22.42 0.52
CA ARG A 109 18.75 23.52 0.46
C ARG A 109 18.55 24.64 1.49
N ARG A 110 17.45 24.66 2.25
CA ARG A 110 17.14 25.71 3.25
C ARG A 110 17.48 25.35 4.70
N HIS A 111 17.97 24.14 4.97
CA HIS A 111 18.48 23.76 6.30
C HIS A 111 19.95 23.32 6.21
N PRO A 112 20.92 24.23 6.37
CA PRO A 112 22.30 23.85 6.58
C PRO A 112 22.45 23.39 8.03
N VAL A 113 22.40 22.09 8.27
CA VAL A 113 22.89 21.53 9.54
C VAL A 113 24.41 21.46 9.40
N TRP A 114 25.09 22.48 9.91
CA TRP A 114 26.54 22.44 10.08
C TRP A 114 26.84 21.43 11.20
N VAL A 115 27.49 20.33 10.83
CA VAL A 115 28.11 19.41 11.79
C VAL A 115 29.32 20.15 12.38
N SER A 116 29.32 20.38 13.70
CA SER A 116 30.49 20.76 14.50
C SER A 116 30.99 19.53 15.26
#